data_AF-A0ABD6WBC8-F1
#
_entry.id   AF-A0ABD6WBC8-F1
#
_cell.length_a   1.000
_cell.length_b   1.000
_cell.length_c   1.000
_cell.angle_alpha   90.00
_cell.angle_beta   90.00
_cell.angle_gamma   90.00
#
_symmetry.space_group_name_H-M   'P 1'
#
loop_
_entity.id
_entity.type
_entity.pdbx_description
1 polymer ?
#
loop_
_entity_poly.entity_id
_entity_poly.type
_entity_poly.pdbx_seq_one_letter_code
_entity_poly.pdbx_strand_id
1 'polypeptide(L)'
;MLGRLLPLLDGSRSVQELAVATDRTPQDTHSAVALLYASGLLEDAQDAPDVADADPAALAFYSRSIDSTRINASGAEALQRLRARRVLVVAGPTATGLAAALVDELRRTELSDVELAEPGTVPAVSGRSLLVIVGDSAQLRRDAERAADAGVGVLPVRLSGRRLYYGPYVDPSYTVRFDDLAEQIAAEDHHDPSADDQPLAAALVAGEVTTLLSRVGTPLSQQSLVRLDLETLVQERLVAVPSTADGIPLAYAFEASTAFPPRALASLKDHQVHYKQSNLALQRESKRWPSAPTLPLAERAVSKSPSREAPAPLPDPEAPATVAALSAGILSDIVIRTAGNRESGGPREGKVRRWAASGGNLGSVQAYVLARRVDGLAAGAYGYQRGDDSWAELPWADPGTPLPGAPLEADAVLVLTGALGRVASKYAAFAWRIVHLDAGVAVTHIRLLAAAHGLRAVAAPAWDDDAIAGLLGLDITVEPVTAVLSLFSAGCPSAPSPTGGTPR
;
A
#
# COMPACT_ATOMS: atom_id res chain seq x y z
N MET A 1 -24.86 -30.85 -0.50
CA MET A 1 -23.73 -31.13 0.43
C MET A 1 -23.83 -30.29 1.71
N LEU A 2 -23.86 -28.96 1.63
CA LEU A 2 -23.98 -28.06 2.80
C LEU A 2 -25.34 -28.10 3.53
N GLY A 3 -26.42 -28.50 2.85
CA GLY A 3 -27.79 -28.38 3.39
C GLY A 3 -28.08 -29.12 4.71
N ARG A 4 -27.38 -30.22 5.03
CA ARG A 4 -27.50 -30.90 6.34
C ARG A 4 -26.60 -30.31 7.41
N LEU A 5 -25.53 -29.61 7.01
CA LEU A 5 -24.57 -29.01 7.92
C LEU A 5 -25.05 -27.64 8.42
N LEU A 6 -25.56 -26.79 7.53
CA LEU A 6 -25.95 -25.41 7.85
C LEU A 6 -26.92 -25.28 9.05
N PRO A 7 -28.01 -26.09 9.17
CA PRO A 7 -28.93 -25.98 10.30
C PRO A 7 -28.31 -26.34 11.66
N LEU A 8 -27.13 -26.99 11.66
CA LEU A 8 -26.43 -27.41 12.86
C LEU A 8 -25.31 -26.45 13.28
N LEU A 9 -25.00 -25.44 12.46
CA LEU A 9 -23.99 -24.40 12.73
C LEU A 9 -24.58 -23.28 13.59
N ASP A 10 -25.09 -23.66 14.77
CA ASP A 10 -25.71 -22.78 15.77
C ASP A 10 -24.76 -22.39 16.90
N GLY A 11 -23.46 -22.73 16.78
CA GLY A 11 -22.43 -22.49 17.78
C GLY A 11 -22.41 -23.48 18.95
N SER A 12 -23.35 -24.42 19.03
CA SER A 12 -23.47 -25.36 20.15
C SER A 12 -22.68 -26.66 20.00
N ARG A 13 -22.05 -26.89 18.84
CA ARG A 13 -21.40 -28.17 18.49
C ARG A 13 -19.97 -27.97 18.00
N SER A 14 -19.09 -28.88 18.41
CA SER A 14 -17.73 -29.04 17.87
C SER A 14 -17.74 -29.62 16.44
N VAL A 15 -16.61 -29.47 15.74
CA VAL A 15 -16.42 -30.06 14.40
C VAL A 15 -16.63 -31.58 14.40
N GLN A 16 -16.23 -32.26 15.48
CA GLN A 16 -16.39 -33.70 15.64
C GLN A 16 -17.88 -34.07 15.78
N GLU A 17 -18.64 -33.34 16.58
CA GLU A 17 -20.08 -33.57 16.74
C GLU A 17 -20.86 -33.27 15.46
N LEU A 18 -20.47 -32.23 14.73
CA LEU A 18 -21.02 -31.91 13.41
C LEU A 18 -20.74 -33.02 12.40
N ALA A 19 -19.53 -33.59 12.41
CA ALA A 19 -19.16 -34.69 11.53
C ALA A 19 -20.03 -35.93 11.79
N VAL A 20 -20.24 -36.28 13.07
CA VAL A 20 -21.11 -37.39 13.48
C VAL A 20 -22.57 -37.12 13.07
N ALA A 21 -23.10 -35.94 13.38
CA ALA A 21 -24.50 -35.60 13.12
C ALA A 21 -24.85 -35.51 11.62
N THR A 22 -23.86 -35.29 10.77
CA THR A 22 -24.04 -35.15 9.32
C THR A 22 -23.56 -36.37 8.52
N ASP A 23 -23.08 -37.42 9.20
CA ASP A 23 -22.49 -38.62 8.59
C ASP A 23 -21.32 -38.27 7.65
N ARG A 24 -20.35 -37.51 8.18
CA ARG A 24 -19.17 -37.00 7.46
C ARG A 24 -17.88 -37.35 8.19
N THR A 25 -16.77 -37.27 7.48
CA THR A 25 -15.46 -37.31 8.12
C THR A 25 -15.19 -35.99 8.86
N PRO A 26 -14.41 -36.01 9.95
CA PRO A 26 -13.97 -34.78 10.63
C PRO A 26 -13.20 -33.84 9.71
N GLN A 27 -12.40 -34.37 8.78
CA GLN A 27 -11.59 -33.56 7.85
C GLN A 27 -12.46 -32.81 6.84
N ASP A 28 -13.48 -33.46 6.26
CA ASP A 28 -14.40 -32.81 5.33
C ASP A 28 -15.24 -31.75 6.04
N THR A 29 -15.68 -32.05 7.26
CA THR A 29 -16.46 -31.13 8.10
C THR A 29 -15.62 -29.92 8.47
N HIS A 30 -14.38 -30.12 8.91
CA HIS A 30 -13.43 -29.05 9.17
C HIS A 30 -13.22 -28.18 7.93
N SER A 31 -12.99 -28.79 6.77
CA SER A 31 -12.76 -28.05 5.52
C SER A 31 -13.98 -27.21 5.11
N ALA A 32 -15.19 -27.74 5.28
CA ALA A 32 -16.43 -27.01 5.01
C ALA A 32 -16.63 -25.84 5.98
N VAL A 33 -16.45 -26.06 7.29
CA VAL A 33 -16.56 -25.03 8.33
C VAL A 33 -15.50 -23.94 8.12
N ALA A 34 -14.25 -24.32 7.87
CA ALA A 34 -13.16 -23.39 7.60
C ALA A 34 -13.42 -22.56 6.33
N LEU A 35 -14.00 -23.15 5.28
CA LEU A 35 -14.38 -22.42 4.07
C LEU A 35 -15.51 -21.40 4.35
N LEU A 36 -16.56 -21.79 5.07
CA LEU A 36 -17.66 -20.90 5.45
C LEU A 36 -17.15 -19.76 6.33
N TYR A 37 -16.30 -20.07 7.31
CA TYR A 37 -15.63 -19.09 8.15
C TYR A 37 -14.78 -18.15 7.30
N ALA A 38 -13.86 -18.64 6.46
CA ALA A 38 -13.02 -17.81 5.60
C ALA A 38 -13.82 -17.00 4.54
N SER A 39 -15.07 -17.39 4.27
CA SER A 39 -16.00 -16.65 3.40
C SER A 39 -16.84 -15.61 4.16
N GLY A 40 -16.61 -15.44 5.47
CA GLY A 40 -17.33 -14.48 6.31
C GLY A 40 -18.76 -14.89 6.67
N LEU A 41 -19.11 -16.17 6.49
CA LEU A 41 -20.46 -16.69 6.75
C LEU A 41 -20.66 -17.24 8.17
N LEU A 42 -19.57 -17.32 8.94
CA LEU A 42 -19.57 -17.76 10.34
C LEU A 42 -18.81 -16.78 11.21
N GLU A 43 -19.33 -16.57 12.40
CA GLU A 43 -18.69 -15.88 13.52
C GLU A 43 -18.38 -16.86 14.65
N ASP A 44 -17.57 -16.43 15.61
CA ASP A 44 -17.31 -17.23 16.80
C ASP A 44 -18.44 -17.02 17.81
N ALA A 45 -18.98 -18.09 18.35
CA ALA A 45 -20.02 -18.03 19.38
C ALA A 45 -19.44 -18.25 20.79
N GLN A 46 -18.17 -18.63 20.90
CA GLN A 46 -17.55 -18.89 22.19
C GLN A 46 -17.41 -17.60 22.99
N ASP A 47 -17.90 -17.62 24.24
CA ASP A 47 -17.80 -16.49 25.18
C ASP A 47 -18.43 -15.17 24.65
N ALA A 48 -19.40 -15.28 23.73
CA ALA A 48 -20.08 -14.12 23.16
C ALA A 48 -20.77 -13.30 24.28
N PRO A 49 -20.60 -11.97 24.30
CA PRO A 49 -21.25 -11.12 25.31
C PRO A 49 -22.76 -11.24 25.28
N ASP A 50 -23.39 -11.14 26.45
CA ASP A 50 -24.85 -11.04 26.53
C ASP A 50 -25.30 -9.65 26.05
N VAL A 51 -26.03 -9.64 24.94
CA VAL A 51 -26.62 -8.46 24.30
C VAL A 51 -28.09 -8.71 23.97
N ALA A 52 -28.78 -9.53 24.77
CA ALA A 52 -30.19 -9.88 24.54
C ALA A 52 -31.14 -8.65 24.52
N ASP A 53 -30.71 -7.53 25.10
CA ASP A 53 -31.41 -6.25 25.10
C ASP A 53 -31.11 -5.36 23.88
N ALA A 54 -30.18 -5.76 23.00
CA ALA A 54 -29.85 -5.02 21.79
C ALA A 54 -30.96 -5.08 20.74
N ASP A 55 -31.00 -4.07 19.86
CA ASP A 55 -31.84 -4.09 18.67
C ASP A 55 -31.49 -5.32 17.80
N PRO A 56 -32.45 -6.22 17.54
CA PRO A 56 -32.23 -7.39 16.69
C PRO A 56 -31.71 -7.04 15.29
N ALA A 57 -32.12 -5.89 14.74
CA ALA A 57 -31.65 -5.44 13.42
C ALA A 57 -30.19 -5.02 13.46
N ALA A 58 -29.76 -4.34 14.53
CA ALA A 58 -28.37 -3.97 14.74
C ALA A 58 -27.48 -5.21 14.91
N LEU A 59 -27.87 -6.15 15.77
CA LEU A 59 -27.14 -7.40 15.96
C LEU A 59 -26.98 -8.17 14.63
N ALA A 60 -28.06 -8.30 13.86
CA ALA A 60 -28.03 -8.96 12.56
C ALA A 60 -27.07 -8.26 11.57
N PHE A 61 -27.05 -6.93 11.54
CA PHE A 61 -26.12 -6.16 10.70
C PHE A 61 -24.65 -6.44 11.08
N TYR A 62 -24.30 -6.38 12.36
CA TYR A 62 -22.93 -6.59 12.81
C TYR A 62 -22.46 -8.03 12.61
N SER A 63 -23.27 -9.03 12.96
CA SER A 63 -22.92 -10.44 12.74
C SER A 63 -22.69 -10.74 11.26
N ARG A 64 -23.52 -10.19 10.35
CA ARG A 64 -23.33 -10.35 8.89
C ARG A 64 -22.09 -9.65 8.36
N SER A 65 -21.62 -8.61 9.04
CA SER A 65 -20.56 -7.73 8.56
C SER A 65 -19.24 -7.93 9.30
N ILE A 66 -19.18 -8.83 10.30
CA ILE A 66 -18.04 -8.98 11.20
C ILE A 66 -16.74 -9.36 10.49
N ASP A 67 -16.88 -10.10 9.40
CA ASP A 67 -15.76 -10.51 8.55
C ASP A 67 -15.10 -9.33 7.84
N SER A 68 -15.72 -8.14 7.78
CA SER A 68 -15.13 -6.94 7.19
C SER A 68 -13.76 -6.59 7.79
N THR A 69 -13.59 -6.78 9.11
CA THR A 69 -12.33 -6.45 9.80
C THR A 69 -11.72 -7.59 10.62
N ARG A 70 -12.55 -8.55 11.07
CA ARG A 70 -12.17 -9.62 12.03
C ARG A 70 -11.57 -9.12 13.35
N ILE A 71 -11.78 -7.85 13.70
CA ILE A 71 -11.36 -7.29 14.99
C ILE A 71 -12.23 -7.80 16.14
N ASN A 72 -13.49 -8.05 15.84
CA ASN A 72 -14.47 -8.63 16.75
C ASN A 72 -14.64 -10.11 16.39
N ALA A 73 -14.81 -10.97 17.39
CA ALA A 73 -15.10 -12.39 17.23
C ALA A 73 -16.55 -12.63 16.77
N SER A 74 -17.48 -11.77 17.22
CA SER A 74 -18.92 -11.83 16.92
C SER A 74 -19.58 -10.46 16.83
N GLY A 75 -20.78 -10.39 16.24
CA GLY A 75 -21.62 -9.21 16.24
C GLY A 75 -21.95 -8.71 17.66
N ALA A 76 -22.11 -9.63 18.63
CA ALA A 76 -22.32 -9.28 20.03
C ALA A 76 -21.10 -8.54 20.64
N GLU A 77 -19.88 -8.97 20.31
CA GLU A 77 -18.67 -8.25 20.73
C GLU A 77 -18.59 -6.85 20.08
N ALA A 78 -18.97 -6.72 18.80
CA ALA A 78 -19.00 -5.42 18.13
C ALA A 78 -19.98 -4.44 18.81
N LEU A 79 -21.15 -4.93 19.22
CA LEU A 79 -22.13 -4.17 19.98
C LEU A 79 -21.61 -3.77 21.36
N GLN A 80 -21.04 -4.70 22.12
CA GLN A 80 -20.44 -4.40 23.42
C GLN A 80 -19.32 -3.36 23.29
N ARG A 81 -18.46 -3.50 22.26
CA ARG A 81 -17.40 -2.55 21.93
C ARG A 81 -17.96 -1.16 21.65
N LEU A 82 -19.10 -1.06 20.95
CA LEU A 82 -19.76 0.21 20.64
C LEU A 82 -20.39 0.83 21.90
N ARG A 83 -21.11 0.05 22.71
CA ARG A 83 -21.72 0.48 23.98
C ARG A 83 -20.70 1.01 25.00
N ALA A 84 -19.47 0.48 24.97
CA ALA A 84 -18.37 0.97 25.81
C ALA A 84 -17.81 2.33 25.37
N ARG A 85 -18.25 2.90 24.24
CA ARG A 85 -17.74 4.17 23.72
C ARG A 85 -18.51 5.35 24.24
N ARG A 86 -17.77 6.44 24.46
CA ARG A 86 -18.29 7.73 24.87
C ARG A 86 -17.97 8.76 23.80
N VAL A 87 -19.00 9.30 23.18
CA VAL A 87 -18.90 10.27 22.08
C VAL A 87 -19.33 11.63 22.60
N LEU A 88 -18.48 12.62 22.37
CA LEU A 88 -18.80 14.02 22.62
C LEU A 88 -18.94 14.74 21.30
N VAL A 89 -20.05 15.42 21.08
CA VAL A 89 -20.27 16.30 19.92
C VAL A 89 -20.16 17.74 20.40
N VAL A 90 -19.36 18.54 19.71
CA VAL A 90 -19.24 19.99 19.94
C VAL A 90 -19.46 20.72 18.62
N ALA A 91 -20.18 21.84 18.66
CA ALA A 91 -20.60 22.55 17.45
C ALA A 91 -20.20 24.02 17.49
N GLY A 92 -19.79 24.55 16.34
CA GLY A 92 -19.62 25.99 16.16
C GLY A 92 -20.96 26.72 16.19
N PRO A 93 -20.98 28.05 16.37
CA PRO A 93 -22.22 28.83 16.51
C PRO A 93 -23.21 28.66 15.36
N THR A 94 -22.71 28.38 14.14
CA THR A 94 -23.50 28.22 12.92
C THR A 94 -23.87 26.77 12.61
N ALA A 95 -23.37 25.80 13.39
CA ALA A 95 -23.47 24.37 13.10
C ALA A 95 -24.32 23.58 14.12
N THR A 96 -25.02 24.28 15.01
CA THR A 96 -25.81 23.69 16.10
C THR A 96 -26.94 22.78 15.61
N GLY A 97 -27.61 23.13 14.50
CA GLY A 97 -28.66 22.31 13.90
C GLY A 97 -28.16 20.94 13.43
N LEU A 98 -27.05 20.92 12.67
CA LEU A 98 -26.41 19.68 12.23
C LEU A 98 -25.92 18.84 13.41
N ALA A 99 -25.33 19.47 14.42
CA ALA A 99 -24.85 18.77 15.60
C ALA A 99 -26.00 18.12 16.41
N ALA A 100 -27.13 18.82 16.56
CA ALA A 100 -28.32 18.27 17.21
C ALA A 100 -28.86 17.06 16.42
N ALA A 101 -29.01 17.19 15.10
CA ALA A 101 -29.44 16.09 14.24
C ALA A 101 -28.48 14.88 14.32
N LEU A 102 -27.16 15.13 14.34
CA LEU A 102 -26.16 14.08 14.49
C LEU A 102 -26.26 13.35 15.84
N VAL A 103 -26.46 14.09 16.93
CA VAL A 103 -26.62 13.50 18.27
C VAL A 103 -27.87 12.62 18.32
N ASP A 104 -28.98 13.07 17.71
CA ASP A 104 -30.21 12.27 17.63
C ASP A 104 -30.00 10.99 16.81
N GLU A 105 -29.29 11.05 15.68
CA GLU A 105 -28.94 9.86 14.89
C GLU A 105 -28.01 8.91 15.66
N LEU A 106 -26.97 9.43 16.31
CA LEU A 106 -26.05 8.61 17.12
C LEU A 106 -26.78 7.91 18.28
N ARG A 107 -27.77 8.56 18.90
CA ARG A 107 -28.61 7.97 19.97
C ARG A 107 -29.57 6.89 19.48
N ARG A 108 -29.87 6.83 18.17
CA ARG A 108 -30.63 5.73 17.56
C ARG A 108 -29.76 4.51 17.29
N THR A 109 -28.44 4.64 17.43
CA THR A 109 -27.50 3.51 17.36
C THR A 109 -27.33 2.86 18.74
N GLU A 110 -26.45 1.87 18.82
CA GLU A 110 -26.14 1.14 20.06
C GLU A 110 -25.04 1.82 20.90
N LEU A 111 -24.78 3.11 20.68
CA LEU A 111 -23.92 3.92 21.54
C LEU A 111 -24.64 4.27 22.85
N SER A 112 -24.01 4.00 23.99
CA SER A 112 -24.64 4.24 25.30
C SER A 112 -24.40 5.64 25.88
N ASP A 113 -23.38 6.36 25.40
CA ASP A 113 -22.99 7.67 25.93
C ASP A 113 -22.68 8.63 24.77
N VAL A 114 -23.67 9.49 24.46
CA VAL A 114 -23.60 10.52 23.41
C VAL A 114 -24.09 11.85 23.99
N GLU A 115 -23.18 12.80 24.06
CA GLU A 115 -23.43 14.13 24.63
C GLU A 115 -23.17 15.23 23.61
N LEU A 116 -23.98 16.29 23.70
CA LEU A 116 -23.75 17.56 23.03
C LEU A 116 -23.21 18.55 24.06
N ALA A 117 -22.09 19.21 23.76
CA ALA A 117 -21.52 20.24 24.62
C ALA A 117 -21.23 21.53 23.85
N GLU A 118 -21.19 22.63 24.61
CA GLU A 118 -20.77 23.92 24.09
C GLU A 118 -19.24 23.95 23.89
N PRO A 119 -18.75 24.66 22.86
CA PRO A 119 -17.31 24.85 22.67
C PRO A 119 -16.64 25.41 23.92
N GLY A 120 -15.52 24.83 24.33
CA GLY A 120 -14.76 25.28 25.48
C GLY A 120 -15.34 24.94 26.85
N THR A 121 -16.54 24.36 26.92
CA THR A 121 -17.10 23.87 28.18
C THR A 121 -16.75 22.41 28.43
N VAL A 122 -15.87 21.80 27.63
CA VAL A 122 -15.50 20.38 27.72
C VAL A 122 -14.69 20.15 29.01
N PRO A 123 -15.28 19.59 30.10
CA PRO A 123 -14.67 19.65 31.43
C PRO A 123 -13.49 18.68 31.60
N ALA A 124 -13.46 17.62 30.79
CA ALA A 124 -12.33 16.73 30.57
C ALA A 124 -12.62 15.88 29.31
N VAL A 125 -11.80 16.03 28.27
CA VAL A 125 -11.87 15.10 27.11
C VAL A 125 -11.38 13.70 27.54
N SER A 126 -10.61 13.63 28.63
CA SER A 126 -10.09 12.40 29.24
C SER A 126 -11.19 11.37 29.52
N GLY A 127 -11.02 10.16 28.98
CA GLY A 127 -11.98 9.06 29.12
C GLY A 127 -13.09 9.02 28.05
N ARG A 128 -13.09 9.96 27.10
CA ARG A 128 -13.90 9.85 25.87
C ARG A 128 -13.22 8.94 24.86
N SER A 129 -14.01 8.34 23.98
CA SER A 129 -13.51 7.54 22.86
C SER A 129 -13.35 8.35 21.58
N LEU A 130 -14.17 9.39 21.40
CA LEU A 130 -14.16 10.23 20.21
C LEU A 130 -14.76 11.61 20.51
N LEU A 131 -14.13 12.66 19.99
CA LEU A 131 -14.69 14.00 19.90
C LEU A 131 -15.12 14.28 18.47
N VAL A 132 -16.40 14.55 18.22
CA VAL A 132 -16.89 14.98 16.91
C VAL A 132 -17.03 16.50 16.92
N ILE A 133 -16.30 17.18 16.04
CA ILE A 133 -16.30 18.64 15.94
C ILE A 133 -17.08 19.04 14.69
N VAL A 134 -18.19 19.75 14.88
CA VAL A 134 -19.06 20.21 13.80
C VAL A 134 -18.86 21.71 13.56
N GLY A 135 -18.28 22.07 12.41
CA GLY A 135 -17.92 23.44 12.05
C GLY A 135 -16.47 23.81 12.41
N ASP A 136 -16.15 25.10 12.32
CA ASP A 136 -14.83 25.65 12.69
C ASP A 136 -15.01 26.95 13.51
N SER A 137 -14.19 27.10 14.55
CA SER A 137 -14.04 28.32 15.33
C SER A 137 -12.77 28.25 16.17
N ALA A 138 -12.26 29.39 16.62
CA ALA A 138 -11.08 29.44 17.49
C ALA A 138 -11.25 28.60 18.79
N GLN A 139 -12.48 28.45 19.28
CA GLN A 139 -12.74 27.63 20.47
C GLN A 139 -12.73 26.14 20.15
N LEU A 140 -13.27 25.73 19.00
CA LEU A 140 -13.24 24.35 18.53
C LEU A 140 -11.81 23.87 18.23
N ARG A 141 -10.97 24.73 17.65
CA ARG A 141 -9.53 24.45 17.45
C ARG A 141 -8.84 24.13 18.78
N ARG A 142 -9.11 24.92 19.83
CA ARG A 142 -8.62 24.64 21.20
C ARG A 142 -9.19 23.35 21.79
N ASP A 143 -10.44 22.99 21.50
CA ASP A 143 -11.02 21.70 21.92
C ASP A 143 -10.32 20.53 21.22
N ALA A 144 -10.00 20.65 19.94
CA ALA A 144 -9.25 19.64 19.19
C ALA A 144 -7.83 19.43 19.73
N GLU A 145 -7.12 20.51 20.07
CA GLU A 145 -5.80 20.44 20.70
C GLU A 145 -5.85 19.75 22.06
N ARG A 146 -6.84 20.08 22.90
CA ARG A 146 -7.04 19.39 24.19
C ARG A 146 -7.34 17.90 24.01
N ALA A 147 -8.10 17.52 22.98
CA ALA A 147 -8.37 16.13 22.67
C ALA A 147 -7.08 15.39 22.27
N ALA A 148 -6.28 16.00 21.39
CA ALA A 148 -4.97 15.50 21.01
C ALA A 148 -4.05 15.30 22.24
N ASP A 149 -3.94 16.29 23.13
CA ASP A 149 -3.13 16.19 24.36
C ASP A 149 -3.62 15.09 25.31
N ALA A 150 -4.93 14.81 25.30
CA ALA A 150 -5.55 13.75 26.09
C ALA A 150 -5.50 12.36 25.40
N GLY A 151 -4.94 12.26 24.19
CA GLY A 151 -4.92 11.02 23.40
C GLY A 151 -6.30 10.58 22.91
N VAL A 152 -7.24 11.52 22.77
CA VAL A 152 -8.59 11.28 22.25
C VAL A 152 -8.67 11.72 20.81
N GLY A 153 -9.11 10.82 19.94
CA GLY A 153 -9.27 11.13 18.54
C GLY A 153 -10.39 12.13 18.26
N VAL A 154 -10.22 12.89 17.18
CA VAL A 154 -11.18 13.91 16.74
C VAL A 154 -11.72 13.55 15.37
N LEU A 155 -13.03 13.70 15.14
CA LEU A 155 -13.63 13.62 13.81
C LEU A 155 -14.15 15.00 13.42
N PRO A 156 -13.48 15.71 12.49
CA PRO A 156 -13.98 16.96 11.93
C PRO A 156 -15.19 16.70 11.03
N VAL A 157 -16.19 17.59 11.09
CA VAL A 157 -17.38 17.57 10.26
C VAL A 157 -17.71 19.00 9.84
N ARG A 158 -17.94 19.24 8.56
CA ARG A 158 -18.37 20.55 8.05
C ARG A 158 -19.39 20.38 6.92
N LEU A 159 -20.46 21.13 6.98
CA LEU A 159 -21.46 21.24 5.92
C LEU A 159 -21.41 22.67 5.37
N SER A 160 -21.10 22.82 4.07
CA SER A 160 -21.15 24.09 3.35
C SER A 160 -22.07 23.94 2.14
N GLY A 161 -23.20 24.65 2.13
CA GLY A 161 -24.27 24.45 1.15
C GLY A 161 -24.75 22.99 1.09
N ARG A 162 -24.49 22.30 -0.02
CA ARG A 162 -24.80 20.87 -0.24
C ARG A 162 -23.58 19.95 -0.14
N ARG A 163 -22.41 20.48 0.25
CA ARG A 163 -21.17 19.70 0.39
C ARG A 163 -20.90 19.35 1.84
N LEU A 164 -20.84 18.05 2.10
CA LEU A 164 -20.45 17.49 3.38
C LEU A 164 -18.98 17.11 3.35
N TYR A 165 -18.25 17.59 4.34
CA TYR A 165 -16.87 17.24 4.61
C TYR A 165 -16.79 16.51 5.96
N TYR A 166 -16.11 15.38 6.00
CA TYR A 166 -15.85 14.69 7.26
C TYR A 166 -14.53 13.93 7.26
N GLY A 167 -13.92 13.88 8.44
CA GLY A 167 -12.58 13.32 8.63
C GLY A 167 -11.44 14.17 8.06
N PRO A 168 -10.23 13.59 7.97
CA PRO A 168 -9.88 12.27 8.50
C PRO A 168 -10.07 12.19 10.03
N TYR A 169 -10.11 11.00 10.60
CA TYR A 169 -9.98 10.81 12.05
C TYR A 169 -8.63 11.37 12.47
N VAL A 170 -8.66 12.45 13.25
CA VAL A 170 -7.48 13.18 13.69
C VAL A 170 -6.89 12.51 14.92
N ASP A 171 -5.65 12.06 14.77
CA ASP A 171 -4.81 11.48 15.82
C ASP A 171 -3.37 11.98 15.62
N PRO A 172 -2.75 12.60 16.63
CA PRO A 172 -1.41 13.19 16.52
C PRO A 172 -0.31 12.21 16.11
N SER A 173 -0.53 10.90 16.26
CA SER A 173 0.44 9.88 15.89
C SER A 173 0.46 9.54 14.40
N TYR A 174 -0.56 9.92 13.63
CA TYR A 174 -0.64 9.50 12.22
C TYR A 174 -1.32 10.46 11.22
N THR A 175 -2.19 11.39 11.64
CA THR A 175 -2.82 12.36 10.73
C THR A 175 -2.36 13.78 10.99
N VAL A 176 -2.72 14.67 10.06
CA VAL A 176 -2.63 16.11 10.22
C VAL A 176 -3.42 16.65 11.41
N ARG A 177 -3.08 17.88 11.82
CA ARG A 177 -3.78 18.58 12.89
C ARG A 177 -5.15 19.06 12.40
N PHE A 178 -6.05 19.27 13.34
CA PHE A 178 -7.37 19.84 13.05
C PHE A 178 -7.29 21.18 12.31
N ASP A 179 -6.35 22.04 12.70
CA ASP A 179 -6.16 23.36 12.10
C ASP A 179 -5.80 23.30 10.61
N ASP A 180 -4.90 22.37 10.24
CA ASP A 180 -4.52 22.13 8.85
C ASP A 180 -5.74 21.73 8.00
N LEU A 181 -6.61 20.89 8.56
CA LEU A 181 -7.85 20.44 7.92
C LEU A 181 -8.90 21.55 7.83
N ALA A 182 -9.03 22.35 8.88
CA ALA A 182 -9.93 23.49 8.89
C ALA A 182 -9.54 24.50 7.80
N GLU A 183 -8.25 24.73 7.61
CA GLU A 183 -7.72 25.56 6.52
C GLU A 183 -7.95 24.91 5.15
N GLN A 184 -7.64 23.62 4.99
CA GLN A 184 -7.85 22.90 3.73
C GLN A 184 -9.32 22.93 3.30
N ILE A 185 -10.26 22.56 4.18
CA ILE A 185 -11.69 22.56 3.83
C ILE A 185 -12.19 24.01 3.62
N ALA A 186 -11.59 25.03 4.24
CA ALA A 186 -11.94 26.43 3.95
C ALA A 186 -11.43 26.90 2.58
N ALA A 187 -10.29 26.40 2.12
CA ALA A 187 -9.77 26.66 0.78
C ALA A 187 -10.60 25.94 -0.31
N GLU A 188 -11.25 24.82 0.03
CA GLU A 188 -12.20 24.10 -0.82
C GLU A 188 -13.57 24.80 -0.92
N ASP A 189 -13.82 25.88 -0.18
CA ASP A 189 -15.17 26.41 -0.01
C ASP A 189 -15.77 26.89 -1.34
N HIS A 190 -16.96 26.38 -1.62
CA HIS A 190 -17.68 26.60 -2.85
C HIS A 190 -19.03 27.25 -2.53
N HIS A 191 -19.48 28.16 -3.38
CA HIS A 191 -20.77 28.84 -3.21
C HIS A 191 -21.94 27.97 -3.68
N ASP A 192 -22.19 26.86 -2.99
CA ASP A 192 -23.38 26.05 -3.25
C ASP A 192 -24.64 26.70 -2.66
N PRO A 193 -25.81 26.49 -3.27
CA PRO A 193 -27.07 26.91 -2.67
C PRO A 193 -27.25 26.19 -1.33
N SER A 194 -27.63 26.95 -0.30
CA SER A 194 -28.05 26.36 0.98
C SER A 194 -29.32 25.54 0.77
N ALA A 195 -29.31 24.33 1.30
CA ALA A 195 -30.46 23.44 1.38
C ALA A 195 -30.55 22.83 2.78
N ASP A 196 -31.73 22.31 3.15
CA ASP A 196 -31.95 21.64 4.43
C ASP A 196 -31.49 20.17 4.39
N ASP A 197 -30.22 19.93 4.06
CA ASP A 197 -29.65 18.57 3.97
C ASP A 197 -29.06 18.08 5.32
N GLN A 198 -29.26 18.83 6.41
CA GLN A 198 -28.71 18.49 7.73
C GLN A 198 -29.08 17.08 8.21
N PRO A 199 -30.33 16.58 8.04
CA PRO A 199 -30.69 15.22 8.47
C PRO A 199 -29.92 14.13 7.70
N LEU A 200 -29.78 14.29 6.37
CA LEU A 200 -29.02 13.34 5.56
C LEU A 200 -27.54 13.36 5.93
N ALA A 201 -26.96 14.55 6.08
CA ALA A 201 -25.57 14.70 6.50
C ALA A 201 -25.31 14.07 7.88
N ALA A 202 -26.20 14.30 8.85
CA ALA A 202 -26.14 13.70 10.18
C ALA A 202 -26.16 12.17 10.13
N ALA A 203 -27.07 11.57 9.36
CA ALA A 203 -27.17 10.11 9.24
C ALA A 203 -25.92 9.47 8.64
N LEU A 204 -25.33 10.10 7.61
CA LEU A 204 -24.10 9.62 6.97
C LEU A 204 -22.90 9.69 7.92
N VAL A 205 -22.75 10.81 8.63
CA VAL A 205 -21.68 10.96 9.64
C VAL A 205 -21.88 10.00 10.81
N ALA A 206 -23.12 9.79 11.26
CA ALA A 206 -23.41 8.80 12.31
C ALA A 206 -22.98 7.38 11.89
N GLY A 207 -23.28 6.99 10.65
CA GLY A 207 -22.82 5.72 10.07
C GLY A 207 -21.29 5.57 10.05
N GLU A 208 -20.57 6.63 9.69
CA GLU A 208 -19.10 6.66 9.73
C GLU A 208 -18.56 6.52 11.16
N VAL A 209 -19.10 7.29 12.11
CA VAL A 209 -18.73 7.21 13.54
C VAL A 209 -18.95 5.80 14.07
N THR A 210 -20.10 5.20 13.78
CA THR A 210 -20.43 3.84 14.19
C THR A 210 -19.50 2.80 13.55
N THR A 211 -19.15 2.95 12.28
CA THR A 211 -18.19 2.09 11.56
C THR A 211 -16.80 2.15 12.20
N LEU A 212 -16.33 3.37 12.48
CA LEU A 212 -15.04 3.63 13.12
C LEU A 212 -14.96 3.00 14.53
N LEU A 213 -16.00 3.19 15.34
CA LEU A 213 -16.02 2.80 16.75
C LEU A 213 -16.32 1.31 16.99
N SER A 214 -17.26 0.74 16.21
CA SER A 214 -17.57 -0.70 16.25
C SER A 214 -16.45 -1.54 15.63
N ARG A 215 -15.63 -0.92 14.77
CA ARG A 215 -14.60 -1.60 13.95
C ARG A 215 -15.23 -2.64 13.04
N VAL A 216 -16.44 -2.39 12.53
CA VAL A 216 -17.13 -3.21 11.55
C VAL A 216 -17.42 -2.36 10.32
N GLY A 217 -16.99 -2.80 9.15
CA GLY A 217 -17.01 -2.04 7.90
C GLY A 217 -15.64 -1.45 7.55
N THR A 218 -15.64 -0.52 6.59
CA THR A 218 -14.43 0.19 6.14
C THR A 218 -14.67 1.69 6.27
N PRO A 219 -14.15 2.34 7.32
CA PRO A 219 -14.32 3.79 7.49
C PRO A 219 -13.60 4.53 6.37
N LEU A 220 -14.36 5.36 5.64
CA LEU A 220 -13.85 6.16 4.52
C LEU A 220 -13.00 7.33 5.02
N SER A 221 -13.29 7.79 6.23
CA SER A 221 -12.69 8.95 6.86
C SER A 221 -11.51 8.59 7.77
N GLN A 222 -10.98 7.35 7.72
CA GLN A 222 -9.89 6.98 8.62
C GLN A 222 -8.59 7.75 8.29
N GLN A 223 -8.26 7.90 7.01
CA GLN A 223 -7.00 8.55 6.57
C GLN A 223 -7.20 9.64 5.52
N SER A 224 -8.43 9.84 5.09
CA SER A 224 -8.77 10.80 4.05
C SER A 224 -9.78 11.81 4.57
N LEU A 225 -9.67 13.03 4.09
CA LEU A 225 -10.77 13.99 4.16
C LEU A 225 -11.80 13.54 3.13
N VAL A 226 -13.00 13.19 3.57
CA VAL A 226 -14.08 12.84 2.67
C VAL A 226 -14.82 14.10 2.27
N ARG A 227 -14.99 14.30 0.96
CA ARG A 227 -15.87 15.31 0.36
C ARG A 227 -17.03 14.59 -0.32
N LEU A 228 -18.25 14.92 0.09
CA LEU A 228 -19.48 14.34 -0.46
C LEU A 228 -20.41 15.45 -0.95
N ASP A 229 -20.85 15.34 -2.18
CA ASP A 229 -21.94 16.13 -2.73
C ASP A 229 -23.28 15.47 -2.38
N LEU A 230 -24.14 16.16 -1.63
CA LEU A 230 -25.42 15.62 -1.15
C LEU A 230 -26.53 15.64 -2.22
N GLU A 231 -26.32 16.25 -3.38
CA GLU A 231 -27.22 16.13 -4.54
C GLU A 231 -26.90 14.90 -5.37
N THR A 232 -25.64 14.75 -5.74
CA THR A 232 -25.19 13.70 -6.67
C THR A 232 -24.76 12.43 -5.96
N LEU A 233 -24.52 12.50 -4.64
CA LEU A 233 -23.91 11.46 -3.82
C LEU A 233 -22.51 11.04 -4.31
N VAL A 234 -21.86 11.88 -5.12
CA VAL A 234 -20.48 11.68 -5.52
C VAL A 234 -19.58 11.92 -4.32
N GLN A 235 -18.79 10.91 -3.99
CA GLN A 235 -17.87 10.92 -2.87
C GLN A 235 -16.43 10.88 -3.35
N GLU A 236 -15.61 11.78 -2.82
CA GLU A 236 -14.19 11.86 -3.08
C GLU A 236 -13.39 11.75 -1.78
N ARG A 237 -12.24 11.09 -1.86
CA ARG A 237 -11.29 10.96 -0.74
C ARG A 237 -10.09 11.83 -1.05
N LEU A 238 -10.06 12.99 -0.42
CA LEU A 238 -8.99 13.96 -0.55
C LEU A 238 -7.84 13.56 0.38
N VAL A 239 -6.62 13.83 -0.08
CA VAL A 239 -5.43 13.68 0.75
C VAL A 239 -5.44 14.79 1.80
N ALA A 240 -5.26 14.41 3.05
CA ALA A 240 -5.22 15.31 4.19
C ALA A 240 -3.76 15.59 4.58
N VAL A 241 -3.28 16.77 4.25
CA VAL A 241 -1.90 17.23 4.46
C VAL A 241 -1.89 18.71 4.80
N PRO A 242 -0.89 19.24 5.53
CA PRO A 242 -0.77 20.66 5.76
C PRO A 242 -0.73 21.41 4.42
N SER A 243 -1.59 22.41 4.30
CA SER A 243 -1.64 23.22 3.09
C SER A 243 -0.37 24.07 2.98
N THR A 244 0.20 24.12 1.79
CA THR A 244 1.32 25.01 1.45
C THR A 244 0.83 26.11 0.52
N ALA A 245 1.48 27.27 0.53
CA ALA A 245 1.10 28.39 -0.34
C ALA A 245 1.16 28.03 -1.85
N ASP A 246 2.03 27.09 -2.22
CA ASP A 246 2.26 26.65 -3.59
C ASP A 246 1.43 25.40 -3.98
N GLY A 247 0.53 24.94 -3.10
CA GLY A 247 -0.23 23.71 -3.26
C GLY A 247 0.54 22.45 -2.85
N ILE A 248 -0.20 21.36 -2.63
CA ILE A 248 0.34 20.12 -2.06
C ILE A 248 1.33 19.46 -3.04
N PRO A 249 2.61 19.26 -2.66
CA PRO A 249 3.56 18.52 -3.49
C PRO A 249 3.09 17.09 -3.74
N LEU A 250 3.15 16.61 -4.99
CA LEU A 250 2.65 15.29 -5.38
C LEU A 250 3.28 14.14 -4.57
N ALA A 251 4.59 14.21 -4.32
CA ALA A 251 5.27 13.20 -3.51
C ALA A 251 4.70 13.11 -2.09
N TYR A 252 4.36 14.26 -1.50
CA TYR A 252 3.78 14.29 -0.17
C TYR A 252 2.32 13.83 -0.18
N ALA A 253 1.56 14.20 -1.21
CA ALA A 253 0.21 13.67 -1.41
C ALA A 253 0.22 12.13 -1.54
N PHE A 254 1.18 11.60 -2.31
CA PHE A 254 1.36 10.16 -2.48
C PHE A 254 1.67 9.46 -1.15
N GLU A 255 2.64 9.97 -0.39
CA GLU A 255 3.03 9.41 0.91
C GLU A 255 1.85 9.40 1.89
N ALA A 256 1.11 10.51 1.99
CA ALA A 256 -0.07 10.57 2.85
C ALA A 256 -1.20 9.63 2.38
N SER A 257 -1.42 9.51 1.06
CA SER A 257 -2.46 8.62 0.50
C SER A 257 -2.19 7.12 0.70
N THR A 258 -0.95 6.76 0.99
CA THR A 258 -0.50 5.36 1.13
C THR A 258 0.02 5.04 2.53
N ALA A 259 -0.11 5.97 3.48
CA ALA A 259 0.30 5.79 4.86
C ALA A 259 -0.47 4.64 5.52
N PHE A 260 0.21 3.85 6.35
CA PHE A 260 -0.48 2.83 7.15
C PHE A 260 -1.06 3.44 8.42
N PRO A 261 -2.27 3.04 8.84
CA PRO A 261 -2.80 3.48 10.11
C PRO A 261 -2.00 2.87 11.26
N PRO A 262 -2.00 3.50 12.45
CA PRO A 262 -1.44 2.90 13.66
C PRO A 262 -1.99 1.49 13.88
N ARG A 263 -1.20 0.64 14.54
CA ARG A 263 -1.58 -0.76 14.81
C ARG A 263 -2.94 -0.89 15.52
N ALA A 264 -3.30 0.07 16.37
CA ALA A 264 -4.59 0.11 17.05
C ALA A 264 -5.79 0.30 16.08
N LEU A 265 -5.54 0.89 14.91
CA LEU A 265 -6.52 1.18 13.87
C LEU A 265 -6.38 0.29 12.61
N ALA A 266 -5.42 -0.63 12.59
CA ALA A 266 -5.27 -1.62 11.53
C ALA A 266 -6.32 -2.75 11.63
N SER A 267 -6.72 -3.34 10.51
CA SER A 267 -7.59 -4.53 10.47
C SER A 267 -6.75 -5.82 10.40
N LEU A 268 -7.23 -6.88 11.04
CA LEU A 268 -6.61 -8.22 10.91
C LEU A 268 -6.85 -8.84 9.54
N LYS A 269 -7.96 -8.49 8.86
CA LYS A 269 -8.30 -9.02 7.53
C LYS A 269 -7.32 -8.56 6.44
N ASP A 270 -6.75 -7.37 6.58
CA ASP A 270 -5.80 -6.82 5.59
C ASP A 270 -4.60 -7.77 5.36
N HIS A 271 -4.22 -8.53 6.39
CA HIS A 271 -3.17 -9.56 6.29
C HIS A 271 -3.62 -10.86 5.60
N GLN A 272 -4.92 -11.17 5.57
CA GLN A 272 -5.46 -12.41 4.98
C GLN A 272 -5.51 -12.35 3.44
N VAL A 273 -5.56 -11.14 2.85
CA VAL A 273 -5.53 -10.93 1.39
C VAL A 273 -4.26 -11.50 0.75
N HIS A 274 -3.20 -11.69 1.54
CA HIS A 274 -1.91 -12.20 1.06
C HIS A 274 -1.93 -13.65 0.54
N TYR A 275 -2.92 -14.48 0.91
CA TYR A 275 -2.96 -15.91 0.55
C TYR A 275 -3.88 -16.27 -0.62
N LYS A 276 -4.42 -15.29 -1.35
CA LYS A 276 -5.22 -15.57 -2.56
C LYS A 276 -4.39 -16.31 -3.62
N GLN A 277 -4.95 -17.36 -4.22
CA GLN A 277 -4.29 -18.12 -5.31
C GLN A 277 -3.87 -17.23 -6.48
N SER A 278 -4.64 -16.18 -6.78
CA SER A 278 -4.28 -15.17 -7.79
C SER A 278 -2.92 -14.52 -7.50
N ASN A 279 -2.58 -14.28 -6.24
CA ASN A 279 -1.28 -13.71 -5.85
C ASN A 279 -0.11 -14.69 -6.08
N LEU A 280 -0.36 -16.00 -6.01
CA LEU A 280 0.66 -17.02 -6.30
C LEU A 280 0.95 -17.08 -7.81
N ALA A 281 -0.06 -16.91 -8.65
CA ALA A 281 0.10 -16.84 -10.10
C ALA A 281 0.97 -15.63 -10.51
N LEU A 282 0.76 -14.47 -9.88
CA LEU A 282 1.56 -13.26 -10.14
C LEU A 282 3.07 -13.47 -9.88
N GLN A 283 3.47 -14.37 -8.97
CA GLN A 283 4.89 -14.64 -8.72
C GLN A 283 5.59 -15.30 -9.93
N ARG A 284 4.84 -16.02 -10.77
CA ARG A 284 5.37 -16.76 -11.92
C ARG A 284 5.36 -15.94 -13.21
N GLU A 285 4.55 -14.88 -13.24
CA GLU A 285 4.48 -13.98 -14.38
C GLU A 285 5.85 -13.33 -14.65
N SER A 286 6.22 -13.18 -15.91
CA SER A 286 7.47 -12.53 -16.33
C SER A 286 7.26 -11.83 -17.66
N LYS A 287 7.95 -10.71 -17.88
CA LYS A 287 7.91 -10.01 -19.16
C LYS A 287 8.60 -10.87 -20.21
N ARG A 288 8.00 -10.91 -21.40
CA ARG A 288 8.52 -11.57 -22.59
C ARG A 288 8.40 -10.62 -23.76
N TRP A 289 9.19 -10.86 -24.80
CA TRP A 289 9.10 -10.15 -26.08
C TRP A 289 8.87 -11.18 -27.18
N PRO A 290 7.61 -11.64 -27.39
CA PRO A 290 7.31 -12.73 -28.32
C PRO A 290 7.76 -12.46 -29.77
N SER A 291 7.86 -11.19 -30.14
CA SER A 291 8.26 -10.75 -31.49
C SER A 291 9.75 -10.43 -31.62
N ALA A 292 10.51 -10.47 -30.53
CA ALA A 292 11.94 -10.20 -30.53
C ALA A 292 12.76 -11.49 -30.72
N PRO A 293 13.87 -11.45 -31.47
CA PRO A 293 14.85 -12.53 -31.46
C PRO A 293 15.31 -12.83 -30.03
N THR A 294 15.38 -14.11 -29.67
CA THR A 294 15.85 -14.54 -28.35
C THR A 294 17.24 -15.13 -28.45
N LEU A 295 18.16 -14.68 -27.58
CA LEU A 295 19.54 -15.15 -27.48
C LEU A 295 19.77 -15.78 -26.10
N PRO A 296 20.47 -16.91 -25.99
CA PRO A 296 20.81 -17.47 -24.69
C PRO A 296 21.76 -16.55 -23.91
N LEU A 297 21.64 -16.52 -22.59
CA LEU A 297 22.65 -15.90 -21.73
C LEU A 297 23.97 -16.68 -21.81
N ALA A 298 25.08 -15.95 -21.78
CA ALA A 298 26.40 -16.55 -21.59
C ALA A 298 26.48 -17.21 -20.20
N GLU A 299 27.30 -18.25 -20.07
CA GLU A 299 27.55 -18.89 -18.79
C GLU A 299 28.05 -17.85 -17.77
N ARG A 300 27.44 -17.85 -16.57
CA ARG A 300 27.76 -16.87 -15.53
C ARG A 300 29.22 -16.96 -15.14
N ALA A 301 29.90 -15.81 -15.14
CA ALA A 301 31.23 -15.73 -14.58
C ALA A 301 31.19 -16.07 -13.09
N VAL A 302 32.17 -16.84 -12.63
CA VAL A 302 32.32 -17.13 -11.21
C VAL A 302 32.89 -15.89 -10.53
N SER A 303 32.03 -15.15 -9.82
CA SER A 303 32.49 -14.10 -8.91
C SER A 303 33.40 -14.71 -7.84
N LYS A 304 34.44 -13.99 -7.40
CA LYS A 304 35.22 -14.33 -6.19
C LYS A 304 34.36 -14.11 -4.93
N SER A 305 33.25 -14.82 -4.82
CA SER A 305 32.38 -14.76 -3.65
C SER A 305 33.02 -15.63 -2.55
N PRO A 306 33.07 -15.17 -1.31
CA PRO A 306 33.61 -15.99 -0.23
C PRO A 306 32.82 -17.28 -0.05
N SER A 307 33.52 -18.35 0.32
CA SER A 307 32.88 -19.59 0.75
C SER A 307 32.05 -19.33 2.01
N ARG A 308 30.98 -20.12 2.22
CA ARG A 308 30.18 -20.07 3.46
C ARG A 308 31.00 -20.27 4.74
N GLU A 309 32.19 -20.85 4.60
CA GLU A 309 33.09 -21.23 5.69
C GLU A 309 34.04 -20.10 6.09
N ALA A 310 34.24 -19.08 5.25
CA ALA A 310 35.05 -17.90 5.57
C ALA A 310 34.51 -16.67 4.82
N PRO A 311 33.61 -15.88 5.44
CA PRO A 311 33.09 -14.66 4.81
C PRO A 311 34.21 -13.64 4.64
N ALA A 312 34.67 -13.45 3.41
CA ALA A 312 35.47 -12.30 3.01
C ALA A 312 34.64 -11.02 3.22
N PRO A 313 35.29 -9.87 3.47
CA PRO A 313 34.60 -8.59 3.51
C PRO A 313 33.80 -8.36 2.22
N LEU A 314 32.66 -7.67 2.35
CA LEU A 314 31.87 -7.28 1.19
C LEU A 314 32.74 -6.44 0.22
N PRO A 315 32.62 -6.65 -1.11
CA PRO A 315 33.29 -5.80 -2.08
C PRO A 315 32.96 -4.33 -1.85
N ASP A 316 33.95 -3.45 -1.97
CA ASP A 316 33.74 -1.99 -1.90
C ASP A 316 33.14 -1.49 -3.24
N PRO A 317 31.87 -1.02 -3.26
CA PRO A 317 31.23 -0.50 -4.46
C PRO A 317 31.85 0.76 -5.06
N GLU A 318 32.71 1.46 -4.30
CA GLU A 318 33.42 2.67 -4.74
C GLU A 318 34.83 2.36 -5.27
N ALA A 319 35.27 1.10 -5.18
CA ALA A 319 36.57 0.70 -5.68
C ALA A 319 36.71 0.96 -7.20
N PRO A 320 37.91 1.35 -7.67
CA PRO A 320 38.15 1.52 -9.09
C PRO A 320 37.99 0.19 -9.84
N ALA A 321 37.59 0.27 -11.10
CA ALA A 321 37.55 -0.91 -11.97
C ALA A 321 38.97 -1.47 -12.14
N THR A 322 39.08 -2.80 -12.11
CA THR A 322 40.33 -3.56 -12.22
C THR A 322 40.29 -4.58 -13.36
N VAL A 323 39.10 -5.01 -13.79
CA VAL A 323 38.96 -5.90 -14.95
C VAL A 323 39.11 -5.13 -16.25
N ALA A 324 39.86 -5.67 -17.21
CA ALA A 324 40.17 -4.98 -18.46
C ALA A 324 38.94 -4.74 -19.36
N ALA A 325 37.99 -5.68 -19.36
CA ALA A 325 36.78 -5.64 -20.18
C ALA A 325 35.58 -6.24 -19.45
N LEU A 326 34.38 -5.76 -19.78
CA LEU A 326 33.12 -6.35 -19.35
C LEU A 326 32.81 -7.55 -20.26
N SER A 327 32.70 -8.75 -19.72
CA SER A 327 32.31 -9.95 -20.49
C SER A 327 30.82 -10.25 -20.36
N ALA A 328 30.27 -10.94 -21.36
CA ALA A 328 28.89 -11.41 -21.35
C ALA A 328 28.59 -12.29 -20.13
N GLY A 329 29.55 -13.10 -19.67
CA GLY A 329 29.39 -13.93 -18.47
C GLY A 329 29.29 -13.12 -17.17
N ILE A 330 30.02 -12.01 -17.05
CA ILE A 330 29.88 -11.08 -15.90
C ILE A 330 28.50 -10.40 -15.95
N LEU A 331 28.09 -9.93 -17.13
CA LEU A 331 26.79 -9.30 -17.33
C LEU A 331 25.63 -10.27 -16.99
N SER A 332 25.71 -11.53 -17.44
CA SER A 332 24.76 -12.58 -17.07
C SER A 332 24.67 -12.78 -15.56
N ASP A 333 25.81 -12.82 -14.85
CA ASP A 333 25.83 -13.00 -13.40
C ASP A 333 25.17 -11.83 -12.66
N ILE A 334 25.47 -10.60 -13.07
CA ILE A 334 24.84 -9.38 -12.52
C ILE A 334 23.33 -9.42 -12.72
N VAL A 335 22.86 -9.66 -13.94
CA VAL A 335 21.42 -9.58 -14.28
C VAL A 335 20.62 -10.71 -13.63
N ILE A 336 21.13 -11.95 -13.65
CA ILE A 336 20.46 -13.10 -13.02
C ILE A 336 20.35 -12.90 -11.50
N ARG A 337 21.40 -12.42 -10.83
CA ARG A 337 21.36 -12.23 -9.36
C ARG A 337 20.67 -10.95 -8.91
N THR A 338 20.25 -10.11 -9.85
CA THR A 338 19.53 -8.87 -9.57
C THR A 338 18.05 -9.00 -9.90
N ALA A 339 17.72 -9.40 -11.13
CA ALA A 339 16.35 -9.49 -11.63
C ALA A 339 15.86 -10.93 -11.83
N GLY A 340 16.75 -11.93 -11.75
CA GLY A 340 16.48 -13.33 -12.06
C GLY A 340 16.02 -14.20 -10.90
N ASN A 341 15.79 -15.47 -11.20
CA ASN A 341 15.42 -16.51 -10.22
C ASN A 341 16.66 -17.29 -9.74
N ARG A 342 16.63 -17.87 -8.54
CA ARG A 342 17.74 -18.66 -7.97
C ARG A 342 17.93 -20.04 -8.60
N GLU A 343 16.88 -20.63 -9.16
CA GLU A 343 16.86 -22.01 -9.67
C GLU A 343 16.18 -22.10 -11.05
N SER A 344 16.57 -21.22 -12.00
CA SER A 344 16.07 -21.22 -13.39
C SER A 344 14.54 -21.38 -13.51
N GLY A 345 13.81 -20.72 -12.60
CA GLY A 345 12.35 -20.62 -12.66
C GLY A 345 11.53 -21.71 -11.97
N GLY A 346 12.11 -22.80 -11.47
CA GLY A 346 11.35 -23.87 -10.79
C GLY A 346 10.78 -23.43 -9.43
N PRO A 347 9.45 -23.45 -9.20
CA PRO A 347 8.91 -23.19 -7.87
C PRO A 347 9.27 -24.33 -6.91
N ARG A 348 9.83 -24.01 -5.74
CA ARG A 348 10.01 -24.97 -4.65
C ARG A 348 8.90 -24.73 -3.63
N GLU A 349 8.19 -25.80 -3.24
CA GLU A 349 6.99 -25.69 -2.37
C GLU A 349 5.95 -24.69 -2.94
N GLY A 350 5.85 -24.62 -4.28
CA GLY A 350 4.92 -23.74 -4.98
C GLY A 350 5.34 -22.27 -5.11
N LYS A 351 6.48 -21.85 -4.51
CA LYS A 351 6.98 -20.46 -4.51
C LYS A 351 8.23 -20.29 -5.39
N VAL A 352 8.29 -19.17 -6.11
CA VAL A 352 9.49 -18.79 -6.91
C VAL A 352 10.59 -18.32 -5.95
N ARG A 353 11.82 -18.80 -6.12
CA ARG A 353 12.98 -18.34 -5.34
C ARG A 353 13.76 -17.28 -6.10
N ARG A 354 14.02 -16.14 -5.47
CA ARG A 354 14.71 -14.98 -6.06
C ARG A 354 16.02 -14.71 -5.35
N TRP A 355 16.94 -14.06 -6.06
CA TRP A 355 18.18 -13.58 -5.47
C TRP A 355 17.94 -12.29 -4.69
N ALA A 356 17.33 -11.30 -5.33
CA ALA A 356 16.90 -10.07 -4.69
C ALA A 356 15.56 -10.28 -3.95
N ALA A 357 15.43 -9.64 -2.79
CA ALA A 357 14.15 -9.53 -2.11
C ALA A 357 13.16 -8.71 -2.97
N SER A 358 11.87 -9.04 -2.90
CA SER A 358 10.83 -8.30 -3.61
C SER A 358 9.53 -8.31 -2.81
N GLY A 359 8.84 -7.17 -2.78
CA GLY A 359 7.54 -7.01 -2.11
C GLY A 359 6.55 -8.12 -2.51
N GLY A 360 6.15 -8.94 -1.54
CA GLY A 360 5.22 -10.06 -1.78
C GLY A 360 5.75 -11.17 -2.70
N ASN A 361 7.07 -11.20 -2.95
CA ASN A 361 7.76 -12.10 -3.88
C ASN A 361 7.33 -11.97 -5.36
N LEU A 362 6.84 -10.79 -5.76
CA LEU A 362 6.25 -10.57 -7.08
C LEU A 362 7.28 -10.38 -8.21
N GLY A 363 8.54 -10.10 -7.88
CA GLY A 363 9.59 -9.90 -8.90
C GLY A 363 9.29 -8.70 -9.77
N SER A 364 9.16 -7.54 -9.12
CA SER A 364 8.82 -6.27 -9.74
C SER A 364 9.90 -5.79 -10.72
N VAL A 365 11.17 -5.95 -10.35
CA VAL A 365 12.31 -5.49 -11.14
C VAL A 365 12.38 -6.25 -12.47
N GLN A 366 12.44 -5.47 -13.54
CA GLN A 366 12.75 -5.90 -14.90
C GLN A 366 14.03 -5.18 -15.33
N ALA A 367 14.81 -5.80 -16.22
CA ALA A 367 16.11 -5.29 -16.61
C ALA A 367 16.23 -5.21 -18.13
N TYR A 368 16.71 -4.07 -18.59
CA TYR A 368 17.16 -3.82 -19.95
C TYR A 368 18.64 -3.52 -19.92
N VAL A 369 19.34 -3.85 -21.00
CA VAL A 369 20.77 -3.56 -21.17
C VAL A 369 20.98 -2.89 -22.51
N LEU A 370 21.59 -1.70 -22.48
CA LEU A 370 22.21 -1.08 -23.65
C LEU A 370 23.68 -1.52 -23.65
N ALA A 371 24.00 -2.59 -24.39
CA ALA A 371 25.35 -3.14 -24.49
C ALA A 371 26.13 -2.42 -25.59
N ARG A 372 27.34 -1.94 -25.28
CA ARG A 372 28.20 -1.22 -26.23
C ARG A 372 29.53 -1.94 -26.45
N ARG A 373 30.21 -2.30 -25.36
CA ARG A 373 31.51 -2.97 -25.36
C ARG A 373 31.51 -4.13 -24.37
N VAL A 374 30.83 -5.20 -24.76
CA VAL A 374 30.69 -6.41 -23.94
C VAL A 374 31.31 -7.60 -24.67
N ASP A 375 32.39 -8.15 -24.14
CA ASP A 375 33.08 -9.28 -24.77
C ASP A 375 32.16 -10.51 -24.79
N GLY A 376 31.84 -11.01 -25.98
CA GLY A 376 30.93 -12.15 -26.17
C GLY A 376 29.44 -11.79 -26.23
N LEU A 377 29.08 -10.51 -26.32
CA LEU A 377 27.73 -10.04 -26.63
C LEU A 377 27.81 -8.92 -27.68
N ALA A 378 27.01 -8.98 -28.74
CA ALA A 378 26.99 -7.93 -29.74
C ALA A 378 26.55 -6.59 -29.14
N ALA A 379 26.99 -5.47 -29.72
CA ALA A 379 26.46 -4.17 -29.34
C ALA A 379 24.98 -4.11 -29.75
N GLY A 380 24.12 -3.72 -28.82
CA GLY A 380 22.68 -3.70 -29.03
C GLY A 380 21.91 -3.38 -27.75
N ALA A 381 20.58 -3.28 -27.88
CA ALA A 381 19.67 -3.18 -26.75
C ALA A 381 19.00 -4.53 -26.50
N TYR A 382 18.93 -4.93 -25.22
CA TYR A 382 18.43 -6.24 -24.81
C TYR A 382 17.46 -6.12 -23.64
N GLY A 383 16.36 -6.86 -23.68
CA GLY A 383 15.48 -7.11 -22.53
C GLY A 383 15.81 -8.45 -21.88
N TYR A 384 15.90 -8.50 -20.55
CA TYR A 384 16.15 -9.75 -19.84
C TYR A 384 14.84 -10.55 -19.63
N GLN A 385 14.79 -11.76 -20.20
CA GLN A 385 13.69 -12.70 -19.99
C GLN A 385 13.99 -13.60 -18.78
N ARG A 386 13.48 -13.19 -17.62
CA ARG A 386 13.62 -13.92 -16.34
C ARG A 386 13.12 -15.38 -16.37
N GLY A 387 12.15 -15.68 -17.24
CA GLY A 387 11.49 -16.99 -17.26
C GLY A 387 12.42 -18.13 -17.67
N ASP A 388 13.28 -17.88 -18.65
CA ASP A 388 14.18 -18.87 -19.27
C ASP A 388 15.65 -18.42 -19.27
N ASP A 389 15.98 -17.32 -18.57
CA ASP A 389 17.32 -16.78 -18.47
C ASP A 389 17.94 -16.50 -19.86
N SER A 390 17.25 -15.67 -20.65
CA SER A 390 17.64 -15.30 -22.02
C SER A 390 17.59 -13.77 -22.26
N TRP A 391 18.24 -13.32 -23.33
CA TRP A 391 18.09 -11.97 -23.87
C TRP A 391 17.01 -11.94 -24.96
N ALA A 392 16.12 -10.96 -24.91
CA ALA A 392 15.34 -10.53 -26.07
C ALA A 392 16.06 -9.36 -26.72
N GLU A 393 16.43 -9.48 -28.00
CA GLU A 393 17.06 -8.40 -28.75
C GLU A 393 16.01 -7.35 -29.17
N LEU A 394 16.30 -6.07 -28.94
CA LEU A 394 15.39 -4.96 -29.21
C LEU A 394 15.93 -4.18 -30.43
N PRO A 395 15.65 -4.63 -31.67
CA PRO A 395 16.32 -4.10 -32.88
C PRO A 395 15.96 -2.64 -33.21
N TRP A 396 14.92 -2.09 -32.61
CA TRP A 396 14.53 -0.69 -32.77
C TRP A 396 15.30 0.28 -31.85
N ALA A 397 16.02 -0.24 -30.86
CA ALA A 397 16.69 0.55 -29.84
C ALA A 397 18.22 0.57 -30.09
N ASP A 398 18.74 1.74 -30.43
CA ASP A 398 20.17 1.96 -30.63
C ASP A 398 20.88 2.23 -29.28
N PRO A 399 21.83 1.37 -28.84
CA PRO A 399 22.58 1.59 -27.60
C PRO A 399 23.50 2.82 -27.64
N GLY A 400 23.76 3.39 -28.83
CA GLY A 400 24.49 4.64 -29.04
C GLY A 400 23.65 5.91 -28.86
N THR A 401 22.34 5.78 -28.61
CA THR A 401 21.45 6.93 -28.38
C THR A 401 21.90 7.70 -27.12
N PRO A 402 22.20 9.00 -27.21
CA PRO A 402 22.54 9.81 -26.04
C PRO A 402 21.33 9.94 -25.12
N LEU A 403 21.51 9.56 -23.85
CA LEU A 403 20.46 9.63 -22.82
C LEU A 403 21.02 10.31 -21.56
N PRO A 404 20.32 11.30 -20.98
CA PRO A 404 20.68 11.86 -19.67
C PRO A 404 20.79 10.75 -18.62
N GLY A 405 21.90 10.73 -17.87
CA GLY A 405 22.18 9.69 -16.87
C GLY A 405 22.84 8.41 -17.41
N ALA A 406 23.05 8.28 -18.72
CA ALA A 406 23.61 7.09 -19.37
C ALA A 406 24.78 7.44 -20.32
N PRO A 407 25.96 7.80 -19.79
CA PRO A 407 27.14 8.22 -20.57
C PRO A 407 27.51 7.20 -21.65
N LEU A 408 27.82 7.66 -22.87
CA LEU A 408 28.19 6.80 -24.02
C LEU A 408 29.50 6.05 -23.80
N GLU A 409 30.34 6.58 -22.93
CA GLU A 409 31.57 5.96 -22.48
C GLU A 409 31.29 4.71 -21.67
N ALA A 410 30.11 4.45 -21.08
CA ALA A 410 29.89 3.19 -20.35
C ALA A 410 29.97 1.96 -21.27
N ASP A 411 30.52 0.85 -20.79
CA ASP A 411 30.60 -0.42 -21.55
C ASP A 411 29.22 -1.03 -21.76
N ALA A 412 28.36 -0.87 -20.75
CA ALA A 412 26.94 -1.16 -20.82
C ALA A 412 26.15 -0.26 -19.85
N VAL A 413 24.89 -0.02 -20.16
CA VAL A 413 23.93 0.66 -19.28
C VAL A 413 22.80 -0.30 -18.94
N LEU A 414 22.56 -0.53 -17.65
CA LEU A 414 21.37 -1.22 -17.17
C LEU A 414 20.27 -0.19 -16.91
N VAL A 415 19.11 -0.40 -17.52
CA VAL A 415 17.88 0.32 -17.20
C VAL A 415 16.97 -0.65 -16.46
N LEU A 416 16.66 -0.32 -15.21
CA LEU A 416 15.73 -1.09 -14.40
C LEU A 416 14.34 -0.46 -14.45
N THR A 417 13.34 -1.27 -14.72
CA THR A 417 11.94 -0.85 -14.68
C THR A 417 11.16 -1.64 -13.63
N GLY A 418 10.05 -1.08 -13.19
CA GLY A 418 9.14 -1.73 -12.25
C GLY A 418 7.92 -2.29 -12.94
N ALA A 419 7.58 -3.57 -12.73
CA ALA A 419 6.33 -4.17 -13.20
C ALA A 419 5.12 -3.65 -12.38
N LEU A 420 4.82 -2.36 -12.47
CA LEU A 420 3.88 -1.64 -11.59
C LEU A 420 2.49 -2.25 -11.67
N GLY A 421 1.96 -2.57 -12.86
CA GLY A 421 0.65 -3.21 -13.00
C GLY A 421 0.51 -4.55 -12.26
N ARG A 422 1.57 -5.37 -12.27
CA ARG A 422 1.62 -6.64 -11.52
C ARG A 422 1.61 -6.40 -10.01
N VAL A 423 2.40 -5.44 -9.54
CA VAL A 423 2.49 -5.13 -8.11
C VAL A 423 1.20 -4.47 -7.62
N ALA A 424 0.61 -3.57 -8.41
CA ALA A 424 -0.65 -2.88 -8.14
C ALA A 424 -1.84 -3.84 -8.04
N SER A 425 -1.82 -4.95 -8.79
CA SER A 425 -2.83 -6.02 -8.66
C SER A 425 -2.93 -6.60 -7.24
N LYS A 426 -1.86 -6.47 -6.42
CA LYS A 426 -1.85 -6.90 -5.02
C LYS A 426 -1.83 -5.73 -4.02
N TYR A 427 -1.15 -4.64 -4.35
CA TYR A 427 -0.83 -3.56 -3.41
C TYR A 427 -1.46 -2.20 -3.78
N ALA A 428 -2.28 -2.14 -4.84
CA ALA A 428 -2.91 -0.90 -5.32
C ALA A 428 -1.90 0.24 -5.44
N ALA A 429 -2.23 1.45 -4.96
CA ALA A 429 -1.35 2.62 -5.00
C ALA A 429 -0.01 2.42 -4.27
N PHE A 430 0.03 1.59 -3.22
CA PHE A 430 1.27 1.28 -2.48
C PHE A 430 2.31 0.55 -3.35
N ALA A 431 1.90 0.01 -4.50
CA ALA A 431 2.80 -0.63 -5.45
C ALA A 431 3.93 0.28 -5.93
N TRP A 432 3.67 1.59 -6.08
CA TRP A 432 4.70 2.55 -6.49
C TRP A 432 5.88 2.57 -5.52
N ARG A 433 5.61 2.55 -4.21
CA ARG A 433 6.64 2.46 -3.18
C ARG A 433 7.39 1.13 -3.26
N ILE A 434 6.67 0.03 -3.45
CA ILE A 434 7.28 -1.31 -3.54
C ILE A 434 8.23 -1.41 -4.72
N VAL A 435 7.85 -0.96 -5.92
CA VAL A 435 8.73 -1.09 -7.10
C VAL A 435 10.03 -0.31 -6.91
N HIS A 436 10.00 0.86 -6.25
CA HIS A 436 11.19 1.65 -5.95
C HIS A 436 12.04 1.05 -4.82
N LEU A 437 11.43 0.49 -3.78
CA LEU A 437 12.16 -0.25 -2.74
C LEU A 437 12.88 -1.47 -3.32
N ASP A 438 12.17 -2.25 -4.15
CA ASP A 438 12.75 -3.41 -4.85
C ASP A 438 13.88 -2.97 -5.80
N ALA A 439 13.72 -1.84 -6.50
CA ALA A 439 14.77 -1.26 -7.33
C ALA A 439 16.02 -0.85 -6.51
N GLY A 440 15.85 -0.30 -5.31
CA GLY A 440 16.97 0.00 -4.40
C GLY A 440 17.77 -1.24 -4.00
N VAL A 441 17.09 -2.37 -3.76
CA VAL A 441 17.75 -3.66 -3.53
C VAL A 441 18.52 -4.10 -4.78
N ALA A 442 17.91 -3.96 -5.96
CA ALA A 442 18.54 -4.31 -7.23
C ALA A 442 19.78 -3.45 -7.54
N VAL A 443 19.71 -2.14 -7.32
CA VAL A 443 20.86 -1.21 -7.43
C VAL A 443 22.00 -1.68 -6.53
N THR A 444 21.69 -2.01 -5.28
CA THR A 444 22.70 -2.51 -4.32
C THR A 444 23.35 -3.81 -4.80
N HIS A 445 22.55 -4.76 -5.31
CA HIS A 445 23.06 -6.00 -5.90
C HIS A 445 23.99 -5.74 -7.09
N ILE A 446 23.58 -4.90 -8.05
CA ILE A 446 24.40 -4.59 -9.23
C ILE A 446 25.74 -4.00 -8.79
N ARG A 447 25.73 -3.04 -7.86
CA ARG A 447 26.96 -2.37 -7.41
C ARG A 447 27.92 -3.32 -6.70
N LEU A 448 27.41 -4.19 -5.82
CA LEU A 448 28.23 -5.20 -5.14
C LEU A 448 28.77 -6.27 -6.10
N LEU A 449 27.94 -6.74 -7.04
CA LEU A 449 28.36 -7.75 -8.03
C LEU A 449 29.36 -7.16 -9.03
N ALA A 450 29.16 -5.92 -9.48
CA ALA A 450 30.13 -5.21 -10.30
C ALA A 450 31.48 -5.13 -9.59
N ALA A 451 31.52 -4.65 -8.34
CA ALA A 451 32.75 -4.59 -7.56
C ALA A 451 33.38 -5.99 -7.34
N ALA A 452 32.58 -7.03 -7.11
CA ALA A 452 33.06 -8.41 -6.97
C ALA A 452 33.74 -8.94 -8.25
N HIS A 453 33.31 -8.45 -9.42
CA HIS A 453 33.90 -8.76 -10.73
C HIS A 453 34.96 -7.75 -11.16
N GLY A 454 35.32 -6.79 -10.31
CA GLY A 454 36.31 -5.76 -10.61
C GLY A 454 35.82 -4.70 -11.59
N LEU A 455 34.51 -4.51 -11.73
CA LEU A 455 33.88 -3.41 -12.48
C LEU A 455 33.50 -2.28 -11.54
N ARG A 456 33.33 -1.09 -12.11
CA ARG A 456 32.67 0.03 -11.44
C ARG A 456 31.24 0.15 -11.95
N ALA A 457 30.27 0.28 -11.05
CA ALA A 457 28.88 0.56 -11.37
C ALA A 457 28.46 1.91 -10.77
N VAL A 458 27.97 2.81 -11.62
CA VAL A 458 27.53 4.16 -11.23
C VAL A 458 26.04 4.28 -11.47
N ALA A 459 25.26 4.52 -10.41
CA ALA A 459 23.85 4.84 -10.53
C ALA A 459 23.69 6.31 -10.96
N ALA A 460 22.83 6.56 -11.94
CA ALA A 460 22.51 7.91 -12.38
C ALA A 460 21.70 8.63 -11.27
N PRO A 461 22.06 9.88 -10.91
CA PRO A 461 21.29 10.65 -9.93
C PRO A 461 19.95 11.16 -10.50
N ALA A 462 19.85 11.26 -11.82
CA ALA A 462 18.66 11.62 -12.57
C ALA A 462 18.77 11.09 -14.01
N TRP A 463 17.64 10.91 -14.66
CA TRP A 463 17.51 10.51 -16.06
C TRP A 463 16.28 11.18 -16.68
N ASP A 464 16.08 10.96 -17.98
CA ASP A 464 14.89 11.40 -18.72
C ASP A 464 14.01 10.18 -18.99
N ASP A 465 12.89 10.08 -18.26
CA ASP A 465 11.94 8.96 -18.36
C ASP A 465 11.34 8.85 -19.77
N ASP A 466 10.98 9.98 -20.39
CA ASP A 466 10.33 10.00 -21.71
C ASP A 466 11.31 9.57 -22.82
N ALA A 467 12.58 10.02 -22.73
CA ALA A 467 13.61 9.61 -23.67
C ALA A 467 13.92 8.10 -23.58
N ILE A 468 14.01 7.56 -22.37
CA ILE A 468 14.21 6.12 -22.14
C ILE A 468 13.00 5.33 -22.62
N ALA A 469 11.78 5.80 -22.31
CA ALA A 469 10.54 5.16 -22.73
C ALA A 469 10.41 5.12 -24.25
N GLY A 470 10.74 6.22 -24.93
CA GLY A 470 10.77 6.29 -26.39
C GLY A 470 11.77 5.33 -27.01
N LEU A 471 12.98 5.23 -26.45
CA LEU A 471 14.01 4.29 -26.93
C LEU A 471 13.59 2.83 -26.76
N LEU A 472 13.12 2.47 -25.57
CA LEU A 472 12.85 1.08 -25.19
C LEU A 472 11.42 0.61 -25.54
N GLY A 473 10.53 1.51 -25.95
CA GLY A 473 9.12 1.22 -26.23
C GLY A 473 8.33 0.92 -24.96
N LEU A 474 8.54 1.71 -23.90
CA LEU A 474 7.89 1.53 -22.59
C LEU A 474 6.62 2.38 -22.50
N ASP A 475 5.63 1.85 -21.77
CA ASP A 475 4.56 2.66 -21.19
C ASP A 475 4.87 2.89 -19.70
N ILE A 476 5.36 4.08 -19.38
CA ILE A 476 5.82 4.44 -18.03
C ILE A 476 4.69 4.47 -16.99
N THR A 477 3.42 4.50 -17.43
CA THR A 477 2.27 4.46 -16.53
C THR A 477 2.04 3.07 -15.94
N VAL A 478 2.53 2.01 -16.61
CA VAL A 478 2.44 0.61 -16.17
C VAL A 478 3.81 -0.03 -15.89
N GLU A 479 4.87 0.55 -16.45
CA GLU A 479 6.26 0.10 -16.33
C GLU A 479 7.22 1.30 -16.20
N PRO A 480 7.23 1.99 -15.05
CA PRO A 480 8.11 3.13 -14.82
C PRO A 480 9.57 2.72 -14.81
N VAL A 481 10.45 3.63 -15.26
CA VAL A 481 11.89 3.52 -15.03
C VAL A 481 12.16 3.79 -13.54
N THR A 482 12.93 2.91 -12.91
CA THR A 482 13.16 2.95 -11.46
C THR A 482 14.63 3.15 -11.10
N ALA A 483 15.55 2.81 -12.01
CA ALA A 483 16.96 3.13 -11.89
C ALA A 483 17.68 3.02 -13.24
N VAL A 484 18.76 3.79 -13.39
CA VAL A 484 19.70 3.69 -14.52
C VAL A 484 21.11 3.53 -13.94
N LEU A 485 21.85 2.52 -14.39
CA LEU A 485 23.20 2.24 -13.91
C LEU A 485 24.16 2.02 -15.07
N SER A 486 25.31 2.67 -15.03
CA SER A 486 26.38 2.52 -16.01
C SER A 486 27.49 1.63 -15.48
N LEU A 487 27.91 0.64 -16.28
CA LEU A 487 29.03 -0.26 -15.98
C LEU A 487 30.30 0.17 -16.72
N PHE A 488 31.42 0.15 -16.00
CA PHE A 488 32.74 0.53 -16.50
C PHE A 488 33.78 -0.53 -16.12
N SER A 489 34.54 -0.97 -17.12
CA SER A 489 35.80 -1.70 -16.98
C SER A 489 36.98 -0.74 -16.83
N ALA A 490 38.15 -1.27 -16.51
CA ALA A 490 39.39 -0.50 -16.45
C ALA A 490 39.88 -0.04 -17.84
N GLY A 491 39.49 -0.74 -18.91
CA GLY A 491 39.82 -0.39 -20.30
C GLY A 491 38.93 0.71 -20.90
N CYS A 492 37.98 1.22 -20.11
CA CYS A 492 37.00 2.19 -20.54
C CYS A 492 37.58 3.63 -20.59
N PRO A 493 37.25 4.46 -21.61
CA PRO A 493 37.61 5.87 -21.61
C PRO A 493 37.11 6.54 -20.32
N SER A 494 37.97 7.34 -19.67
CA SER A 494 37.78 7.81 -18.30
C SER A 494 36.34 8.26 -17.99
N ALA A 495 35.69 7.55 -17.07
CA ALA A 495 34.38 7.91 -16.54
C ALA A 495 34.40 9.34 -15.98
N PRO A 496 33.30 10.11 -16.10
CA PRO A 496 33.20 11.41 -15.44
C PRO A 496 33.42 11.25 -13.93
N SER A 497 34.23 12.14 -13.35
CA SER A 497 34.41 12.22 -11.90
C SER A 497 33.05 12.48 -11.23
N PRO A 498 32.80 11.98 -10.01
CA PRO A 498 31.56 12.25 -9.29
C PRO A 498 31.50 13.75 -9.01
N THR A 499 30.82 14.50 -9.87
CA THR A 499 30.50 15.89 -9.60
C THR A 499 29.35 15.88 -8.61
N GLY A 500 29.62 16.37 -7.40
CA GLY A 500 28.64 16.61 -6.35
C GLY A 500 27.69 17.74 -6.74
N GLY A 501 26.93 17.55 -7.81
CA GLY A 501 25.80 18.39 -8.15
C GLY A 501 24.66 18.04 -7.22
N THR A 502 24.41 18.90 -6.25
CA THR A 502 23.14 18.93 -5.52
C THR A 502 22.00 18.99 -6.55
N PRO A 503 21.03 18.06 -6.51
CA PRO A 503 19.84 18.21 -7.34
C PRO A 503 19.12 19.51 -6.93
N ARG A 504 18.73 20.30 -7.93
CA ARG A 504 17.81 21.43 -7.73
C ARG A 504 16.39 20.92 -7.59
#